data_AF-A0A3S0WJS0-F1
#
_entry.id   AF-A0A3S0WJS0-F1
#
_cell.length_a   1.000
_cell.length_b   1.000
_cell.length_c   1.000
_cell.angle_alpha   90.00
_cell.angle_beta   90.00
_cell.angle_gamma   90.00
#
_symmetry.space_group_name_H-M   'P 1'
#
loop_
_entity.id
_entity.type
_entity.pdbx_description
1 polymer ?
#
loop_
_entity_poly.entity_id
_entity_poly.type
_entity_poly.pdbx_seq_one_letter_code
_entity_poly.pdbx_strand_id
1 'polypeptide(L)'
;MKNATPIEVELKLALAPSSIEALECHPLLAARPPLTQTLANTYFDTPTHALASVQIALRLRKVDGRVLQTVKTAGQGGGGLSSRQEWEWPVTHDGLDQQGLAALPPFQGELAEQIAYLTPTLRTDFTRRSWQLDWQGSHIELALDKGEIESGAYTTPICEVELELKNGAPEALWSLAIALAEKVPLRPSDSSKATRGGALRAQQWPLPDAHSPAQWLHRATLALDAFHDSQTPDYLQSTRDALQQLTEHPALPDDLKELAGALPQALDANGQPSIIYGVTLLTLSHRLALQSALS
;
A
#
# COMPACT_ATOMS: atom_id res chain seq x y z
N MET A 1 -2.59 -7.21 -32.69
CA MET A 1 -2.87 -6.16 -31.71
C MET A 1 -2.07 -6.53 -30.47
N LYS A 2 -1.08 -5.71 -30.06
CA LYS A 2 -0.39 -5.94 -28.79
C LYS A 2 -1.43 -5.71 -27.70
N ASN A 3 -1.86 -6.75 -26.99
CA ASN A 3 -2.76 -6.59 -25.85
C ASN A 3 -2.08 -5.59 -24.89
N ALA A 4 -2.77 -4.51 -24.55
CA ALA A 4 -2.26 -3.54 -23.60
C ALA A 4 -1.94 -4.27 -22.29
N THR A 5 -0.79 -3.97 -21.71
CA THR A 5 -0.40 -4.56 -20.43
C THR A 5 -1.43 -4.17 -19.37
N PRO A 6 -1.99 -5.12 -18.60
CA PRO A 6 -2.93 -4.81 -17.54
C PRO A 6 -2.29 -3.89 -16.50
N ILE A 7 -3.01 -2.82 -16.12
CA ILE A 7 -2.59 -1.83 -15.13
C ILE A 7 -3.59 -1.84 -13.98
N GLU A 8 -3.09 -1.98 -12.75
CA GLU A 8 -3.82 -1.75 -11.50
C GLU A 8 -3.54 -0.33 -11.00
N VAL A 9 -4.57 0.38 -10.55
CA VAL A 9 -4.44 1.67 -9.86
C VAL A 9 -5.13 1.59 -8.50
N GLU A 10 -4.37 1.71 -7.42
CA GLU A 10 -4.86 1.59 -6.04
C GLU A 10 -4.37 2.75 -5.15
N LEU A 11 -5.15 3.12 -4.14
CA LEU A 11 -4.73 3.97 -3.02
C LEU A 11 -4.80 3.16 -1.72
N LYS A 12 -3.65 2.96 -1.07
CA LYS A 12 -3.54 2.22 0.18
C LYS A 12 -3.53 3.14 1.39
N LEU A 13 -4.31 2.76 2.40
CA LEU A 13 -4.49 3.50 3.63
C LEU A 13 -4.25 2.58 4.84
N ALA A 14 -3.44 3.02 5.79
CA ALA A 14 -3.34 2.36 7.09
C ALA A 14 -4.55 2.73 7.97
N LEU A 15 -5.04 1.75 8.73
CA LEU A 15 -6.16 1.90 9.64
C LEU A 15 -5.81 1.28 11.00
N ALA A 16 -6.00 2.03 12.08
CA ALA A 16 -5.86 1.45 13.42
C ALA A 16 -7.00 0.42 13.67
N PRO A 17 -6.73 -0.75 14.28
CA PRO A 17 -7.75 -1.76 14.54
C PRO A 17 -8.97 -1.25 15.33
N SER A 18 -8.77 -0.26 16.20
CA SER A 18 -9.82 0.42 16.97
C SER A 18 -10.80 1.23 16.10
N SER A 19 -10.44 1.52 14.84
CA SER A 19 -11.20 2.36 13.92
C SER A 19 -11.98 1.56 12.86
N ILE A 20 -11.92 0.23 12.90
CA ILE A 20 -12.66 -0.66 11.98
C ILE A 20 -14.16 -0.41 12.08
N GLU A 21 -14.70 -0.36 13.30
CA GLU A 21 -16.15 -0.13 13.49
C GLU A 21 -16.58 1.22 12.93
N ALA A 22 -15.78 2.27 13.12
CA ALA A 22 -16.04 3.59 12.56
C ALA A 22 -16.09 3.58 11.02
N LEU A 23 -15.22 2.79 10.38
CA LEU A 23 -15.24 2.58 8.93
C LEU A 23 -16.50 1.83 8.49
N GLU A 24 -16.82 0.71 9.14
CA GLU A 24 -17.98 -0.11 8.76
C GLU A 24 -19.32 0.61 8.97
N CYS A 25 -19.40 1.46 9.99
CA CYS A 25 -20.54 2.34 10.24
C CYS A 25 -20.52 3.64 9.42
N HIS A 26 -19.50 3.85 8.58
CA HIS A 26 -19.42 5.05 7.75
C HIS A 26 -20.61 5.13 6.79
N PRO A 27 -21.27 6.29 6.60
CA PRO A 27 -22.46 6.39 5.75
C PRO A 27 -22.29 5.92 4.30
N LEU A 28 -21.07 5.98 3.76
CA LEU A 28 -20.75 5.47 2.42
C LEU A 28 -20.80 3.94 2.33
N LEU A 29 -20.63 3.24 3.47
CA LEU A 29 -20.53 1.77 3.55
C LEU A 29 -21.72 1.13 4.26
N ALA A 30 -22.25 1.77 5.31
CA ALA A 30 -23.23 1.19 6.24
C ALA A 30 -24.51 0.66 5.58
N ALA A 31 -24.91 1.23 4.43
CA ALA A 31 -26.09 0.81 3.68
C ALA A 31 -25.86 -0.45 2.80
N ARG A 32 -24.62 -0.94 2.70
CA ARG A 32 -24.23 -2.03 1.79
C ARG A 32 -23.51 -3.14 2.58
N PRO A 33 -23.98 -4.39 2.51
CA PRO A 33 -23.23 -5.50 3.11
C PRO A 33 -21.93 -5.70 2.32
N PRO A 34 -20.78 -5.90 2.99
CA PRO A 34 -19.56 -6.29 2.31
C PRO A 34 -19.62 -7.73 1.80
N LEU A 35 -18.87 -8.01 0.75
CA LEU A 35 -18.41 -9.36 0.46
C LEU A 35 -17.26 -9.70 1.43
N THR A 36 -17.35 -10.82 2.12
CA THR A 36 -16.30 -11.28 3.03
C THR A 36 -15.60 -12.50 2.45
N GLN A 37 -14.27 -12.46 2.38
CA GLN A 37 -13.43 -13.54 1.87
C GLN A 37 -12.23 -13.76 2.80
N THR A 38 -11.79 -15.01 2.94
CA THR A 38 -10.50 -15.34 3.56
C THR A 38 -9.47 -15.55 2.47
N LEU A 39 -8.36 -14.82 2.55
CA LEU A 39 -7.29 -14.85 1.57
C LEU A 39 -6.03 -15.37 2.25
N ALA A 40 -5.52 -16.50 1.77
CA ALA A 40 -4.23 -17.05 2.16
C ALA A 40 -3.26 -16.88 1.01
N ASN A 41 -2.16 -16.15 1.22
CA ASN A 41 -1.22 -15.82 0.17
C ASN A 41 0.17 -16.34 0.54
N THR A 42 0.84 -16.96 -0.43
CA THR A 42 2.25 -17.33 -0.35
C THR A 42 3.01 -16.52 -1.38
N TYR A 43 4.00 -15.75 -0.94
CA TYR A 43 4.88 -14.97 -1.79
C TYR A 43 6.16 -15.75 -2.08
N PHE A 44 6.70 -15.55 -3.28
CA PHE A 44 7.85 -16.27 -3.78
C PHE A 44 8.95 -15.29 -4.21
N ASP A 45 10.18 -15.62 -3.87
CA ASP A 45 11.37 -14.92 -4.33
C ASP A 45 12.56 -15.89 -4.33
N THR A 46 13.71 -15.47 -4.85
CA THR A 46 14.95 -16.23 -4.76
C THR A 46 15.60 -16.03 -3.38
N PRO A 47 16.54 -16.91 -2.96
CA PRO A 47 17.30 -16.72 -1.73
C PRO A 47 18.07 -15.39 -1.66
N THR A 48 18.37 -14.80 -2.82
CA THR A 48 19.05 -13.49 -2.96
C THR A 48 18.09 -12.32 -3.16
N HIS A 49 16.77 -12.55 -3.07
CA HIS A 49 15.74 -11.52 -3.21
C HIS A 49 15.75 -10.81 -4.57
N ALA A 50 15.95 -11.57 -5.64
CA ALA A 50 16.10 -11.04 -7.00
C ALA A 50 14.82 -10.35 -7.52
N LEU A 51 13.62 -10.77 -7.09
CA LEU A 51 12.38 -10.08 -7.46
C LEU A 51 12.18 -8.81 -6.65
N ALA A 52 12.37 -8.88 -5.33
CA ALA A 52 12.22 -7.72 -4.46
C ALA A 52 13.21 -6.59 -4.76
N SER A 53 14.44 -6.91 -5.19
CA SER A 53 15.46 -5.91 -5.55
C SER A 53 15.05 -5.02 -6.73
N VAL A 54 14.17 -5.52 -7.60
CA VAL A 54 13.56 -4.78 -8.71
C VAL A 54 12.07 -4.51 -8.48
N GLN A 55 11.63 -4.58 -7.22
CA GLN A 55 10.27 -4.27 -6.76
C GLN A 55 9.16 -5.08 -7.45
N ILE A 56 9.44 -6.34 -7.79
CA ILE A 56 8.44 -7.30 -8.30
C ILE A 56 7.95 -8.16 -7.13
N ALA A 57 6.64 -8.34 -7.05
CA ALA A 57 6.00 -9.27 -6.11
C ALA A 57 5.31 -10.40 -6.88
N LEU A 58 5.70 -11.64 -6.59
CA LEU A 58 5.05 -12.85 -7.09
C LEU A 58 4.37 -13.58 -5.93
N ARG A 59 3.10 -13.95 -6.10
CA ARG A 59 2.37 -14.75 -5.12
C ARG A 59 1.45 -15.80 -5.73
N LEU A 60 1.15 -16.81 -4.93
CA LEU A 60 -0.06 -17.62 -5.05
C LEU A 60 -1.06 -17.17 -3.98
N ARG A 61 -2.32 -17.00 -4.36
CA ARG A 61 -3.43 -16.65 -3.48
C ARG A 61 -4.49 -17.75 -3.52
N LYS A 62 -4.82 -18.32 -2.37
CA LYS A 62 -5.96 -19.20 -2.17
C LYS A 62 -7.16 -18.38 -1.72
N VAL A 63 -8.25 -18.42 -2.49
CA VAL A 63 -9.50 -17.69 -2.21
C VAL A 63 -10.68 -18.42 -2.86
N ASP A 64 -11.77 -18.62 -2.13
CA ASP A 64 -13.00 -19.30 -2.59
C ASP A 64 -12.75 -20.62 -3.34
N GLY A 65 -11.85 -21.46 -2.81
CA GLY A 65 -11.51 -22.75 -3.41
C GLY A 65 -10.69 -22.66 -4.71
N ARG A 66 -10.24 -21.47 -5.11
CA ARG A 66 -9.38 -21.24 -6.27
C ARG A 66 -7.97 -20.85 -5.83
N VAL A 67 -6.99 -21.14 -6.69
CA VAL A 67 -5.61 -20.66 -6.55
C VAL A 67 -5.30 -19.73 -7.71
N LEU A 68 -4.89 -18.50 -7.39
CA LEU A 68 -4.53 -17.47 -8.37
C LEU A 68 -3.05 -17.16 -8.25
N GLN A 69 -2.34 -17.14 -9.37
CA GLN A 69 -0.97 -16.65 -9.45
C GLN A 69 -0.99 -15.19 -9.89
N THR A 70 -0.32 -14.33 -9.13
CA THR A 70 -0.27 -12.89 -9.39
C THR A 70 1.19 -12.42 -9.47
N VAL A 71 1.52 -11.65 -10.51
CA VAL A 71 2.77 -10.88 -10.62
C VAL A 71 2.43 -9.40 -10.64
N LYS A 72 3.00 -8.63 -9.71
CA LYS A 72 2.91 -7.17 -9.68
C LYS A 72 4.30 -6.54 -9.82
N THR A 73 4.44 -5.52 -10.66
CA THR A 73 5.72 -4.79 -10.84
C THR A 73 5.87 -3.62 -9.87
N ALA A 74 7.01 -2.95 -9.96
CA ALA A 74 7.21 -1.62 -9.38
C ALA A 74 6.02 -0.71 -9.75
N GLY A 75 5.48 -0.03 -8.74
CA GLY A 75 4.43 0.97 -8.91
C GLY A 75 5.01 2.35 -9.15
N GLN A 76 4.27 3.16 -9.88
CA GLN A 76 4.47 4.60 -10.00
C GLN A 76 3.41 5.30 -9.14
N GLY A 77 3.81 6.32 -8.39
CA GLY A 77 2.92 7.08 -7.52
C GLY A 77 3.59 7.49 -6.20
N GLY A 78 2.78 7.89 -5.24
CA GLY A 78 3.22 8.32 -3.92
C GLY A 78 2.03 8.73 -3.04
N GLY A 79 2.23 8.77 -1.72
CA GLY A 79 1.16 9.09 -0.78
C GLY A 79 0.05 8.02 -0.76
N GLY A 80 0.45 6.76 -0.86
CA GLY A 80 -0.40 5.57 -0.88
C GLY A 80 -0.94 5.20 -2.25
N LEU A 81 -0.91 6.11 -3.24
CA LEU A 81 -1.34 5.82 -4.60
C LEU A 81 -0.25 5.04 -5.35
N SER A 82 -0.65 3.96 -6.03
CA SER A 82 0.21 3.12 -6.84
C SER A 82 -0.49 2.76 -8.15
N SER A 83 0.19 2.98 -9.27
CA SER A 83 -0.17 2.46 -10.59
C SER A 83 0.91 1.50 -11.07
N ARG A 84 0.58 0.24 -11.32
CA ARG A 84 1.56 -0.81 -11.68
C ARG A 84 0.99 -1.82 -12.65
N GLN A 85 1.88 -2.56 -13.29
CA GLN A 85 1.46 -3.70 -14.11
C GLN A 85 1.13 -4.88 -13.20
N GLU A 86 0.02 -5.55 -13.49
CA GLU A 86 -0.42 -6.74 -12.76
C GLU A 86 -0.97 -7.80 -13.70
N TRP A 87 -0.42 -9.01 -13.61
CA TRP A 87 -0.96 -10.18 -14.28
C TRP A 87 -1.47 -11.17 -13.24
N GLU A 88 -2.72 -11.58 -13.37
CA GLU A 88 -3.34 -12.59 -12.51
C GLU A 88 -4.00 -13.68 -13.36
N TRP A 89 -3.76 -14.95 -13.01
CA TRP A 89 -4.39 -16.08 -13.67
C TRP A 89 -4.56 -17.28 -12.73
N PRO A 90 -5.56 -18.15 -12.97
CA PRO A 90 -5.76 -19.34 -12.17
C PRO A 90 -4.68 -20.39 -12.43
N VAL A 91 -4.28 -21.12 -11.39
CA VAL A 91 -3.41 -22.29 -11.47
C VAL A 91 -4.08 -23.51 -10.86
N THR A 92 -3.80 -24.69 -11.40
CA THR A 92 -4.47 -25.95 -11.05
C THR A 92 -3.80 -26.70 -9.89
N HIS A 93 -2.63 -26.25 -9.43
CA HIS A 93 -1.79 -26.93 -8.45
C HIS A 93 -1.27 -25.92 -7.42
N ASP A 94 -0.86 -26.40 -6.26
CA ASP A 94 -0.26 -25.58 -5.18
C ASP A 94 1.16 -25.05 -5.51
N GLY A 95 1.59 -25.15 -6.77
CA GLY A 95 2.90 -24.72 -7.26
C GLY A 95 2.79 -23.61 -8.30
N LEU A 96 3.89 -22.89 -8.51
CA LEU A 96 3.97 -21.83 -9.50
C LEU A 96 3.85 -22.39 -10.92
N ASP A 97 3.05 -21.72 -11.76
CA ASP A 97 3.10 -21.89 -13.21
C ASP A 97 4.32 -21.13 -13.77
N GLN A 98 5.47 -21.81 -13.77
CA GLN A 98 6.74 -21.24 -14.23
C GLN A 98 6.74 -20.94 -15.73
N GLN A 99 5.99 -21.70 -16.53
CA GLN A 99 5.88 -21.45 -17.97
C GLN A 99 5.09 -20.15 -18.23
N GLY A 100 3.99 -19.94 -17.50
CA GLY A 100 3.25 -18.68 -17.52
C GLY A 100 4.11 -17.50 -17.08
N LEU A 101 4.93 -17.65 -16.04
CA LEU A 101 5.89 -16.62 -15.61
C LEU A 101 6.87 -16.26 -16.71
N ALA A 102 7.52 -17.25 -17.32
CA ALA A 102 8.52 -17.04 -18.37
C ALA A 102 7.96 -16.30 -19.61
N ALA A 103 6.64 -16.36 -19.83
CA ALA A 103 5.99 -15.64 -20.91
C ALA A 103 5.76 -14.14 -20.61
N LEU A 104 5.85 -13.70 -19.36
CA LEU A 104 5.59 -12.31 -18.99
C LEU A 104 6.80 -11.40 -19.23
N PRO A 105 6.58 -10.12 -19.62
CA PRO A 105 7.66 -9.18 -19.89
C PRO A 105 8.74 -9.06 -18.78
N PRO A 106 8.41 -9.03 -17.47
CA PRO A 106 9.43 -8.92 -16.42
C PRO A 106 10.40 -10.10 -16.37
N PHE A 107 10.02 -11.27 -16.90
CA PHE A 107 10.81 -12.50 -16.87
C PHE A 107 11.48 -12.83 -18.22
N GLN A 108 11.44 -11.92 -19.20
CA GLN A 108 12.11 -12.10 -20.50
C GLN A 108 13.54 -11.54 -20.56
N GLY A 109 14.07 -11.05 -19.43
CA GLY A 109 15.41 -10.47 -19.29
C GLY A 109 16.22 -11.13 -18.18
N GLU A 110 16.88 -10.33 -17.34
CA GLU A 110 17.76 -10.79 -16.26
C GLU A 110 17.08 -11.75 -15.25
N LEU A 111 15.75 -11.63 -15.11
CA LEU A 111 14.97 -12.49 -14.22
C LEU A 111 14.61 -13.86 -14.82
N ALA A 112 14.87 -14.11 -16.10
CA ALA A 112 14.49 -15.36 -16.76
C ALA A 112 15.07 -16.59 -16.03
N GLU A 113 16.36 -16.54 -15.70
CA GLU A 113 17.05 -17.62 -14.99
C GLU A 113 16.64 -17.72 -13.52
N GLN A 114 16.08 -16.65 -12.94
CA GLN A 114 15.68 -16.60 -11.54
C GLN A 114 14.43 -17.44 -11.24
N ILE A 115 13.60 -17.71 -12.25
CA ILE A 115 12.35 -18.49 -12.09
C ILE A 115 12.62 -19.87 -11.47
N ALA A 116 13.73 -20.51 -11.84
CA ALA A 116 14.10 -21.84 -11.35
C ALA A 116 14.48 -21.86 -9.85
N TYR A 117 14.77 -20.70 -9.26
CA TYR A 117 15.24 -20.55 -7.88
C TYR A 117 14.17 -19.98 -6.93
N LEU A 118 12.94 -19.77 -7.42
CA LEU A 118 11.85 -19.22 -6.63
C LEU A 118 11.44 -20.19 -5.53
N THR A 119 11.43 -19.69 -4.30
CA THR A 119 11.00 -20.42 -3.10
C THR A 119 10.02 -19.57 -2.29
N PRO A 120 9.15 -20.17 -1.46
CA PRO A 120 8.30 -19.41 -0.55
C PRO A 120 9.13 -18.58 0.42
N THR A 121 8.84 -17.28 0.54
CA THR A 121 9.60 -16.36 1.41
C THR A 121 8.74 -15.63 2.44
N LEU A 122 7.44 -15.54 2.19
CA LEU A 122 6.50 -14.74 2.97
C LEU A 122 5.10 -15.34 2.85
N ARG A 123 4.32 -15.29 3.93
CA ARG A 123 2.90 -15.64 3.93
C ARG A 123 2.07 -14.49 4.45
N THR A 124 0.89 -14.29 3.90
CA THR A 124 -0.10 -13.36 4.46
C THR A 124 -1.46 -14.01 4.50
N ASP A 125 -2.05 -14.08 5.69
CA ASP A 125 -3.39 -14.60 5.90
C ASP A 125 -4.26 -13.48 6.47
N PHE A 126 -5.34 -13.16 5.77
CA PHE A 126 -6.25 -12.12 6.21
C PHE A 126 -7.67 -12.35 5.73
N THR A 127 -8.60 -11.74 6.45
CA THR A 127 -9.99 -11.59 6.01
C THR A 127 -10.11 -10.26 5.29
N ARG A 128 -10.63 -10.30 4.05
CA ARG A 128 -11.00 -9.12 3.27
C ARG A 128 -12.51 -8.92 3.37
N ARG A 129 -12.93 -7.71 3.70
CA ARG A 129 -14.32 -7.23 3.53
C ARG A 129 -14.30 -6.19 2.43
N SER A 130 -15.04 -6.41 1.34
CA SER A 130 -15.03 -5.50 0.19
C SER A 130 -16.40 -4.93 -0.17
N TRP A 131 -16.40 -3.69 -0.67
CA TRP A 131 -17.57 -2.95 -1.14
C TRP A 131 -17.30 -2.42 -2.54
N GLN A 132 -18.26 -2.57 -3.45
CA GLN A 132 -18.23 -1.91 -4.74
C GLN A 132 -18.95 -0.57 -4.63
N LEU A 133 -18.26 0.52 -4.97
CA LEU A 133 -18.72 1.88 -4.78
C LEU A 133 -18.69 2.64 -6.11
N ASP A 134 -19.75 3.40 -6.36
CA ASP A 134 -19.76 4.40 -7.42
C ASP A 134 -19.51 5.77 -6.79
N TRP A 135 -18.46 6.46 -7.25
CA TRP A 135 -18.04 7.75 -6.71
C TRP A 135 -17.55 8.66 -7.84
N GLN A 136 -18.20 9.81 -8.00
CA GLN A 136 -17.84 10.81 -9.01
C GLN A 136 -17.70 10.25 -10.44
N GLY A 137 -18.54 9.27 -10.81
CA GLY A 137 -18.51 8.62 -12.13
C GLY A 137 -17.45 7.52 -12.29
N SER A 138 -16.69 7.20 -11.23
CA SER A 138 -15.76 6.07 -11.17
C SER A 138 -16.36 4.90 -10.40
N HIS A 139 -15.95 3.69 -10.76
CA HIS A 139 -16.24 2.45 -10.05
C HIS A 139 -14.99 2.03 -9.25
N ILE A 140 -15.14 1.94 -7.93
CA ILE A 140 -14.05 1.71 -6.99
C ILE A 140 -14.40 0.53 -6.08
N GLU A 141 -13.48 -0.42 -5.95
CA GLU A 141 -13.53 -1.40 -4.88
C GLU A 141 -12.86 -0.80 -3.63
N LEU A 142 -13.59 -0.73 -2.52
CA LEU A 142 -13.00 -0.53 -1.20
C LEU A 142 -12.81 -1.90 -0.55
N ALA A 143 -11.60 -2.23 -0.13
CA ALA A 143 -11.29 -3.45 0.60
C ALA A 143 -10.69 -3.13 1.97
N LEU A 144 -11.31 -3.63 3.04
CA LEU A 144 -10.75 -3.67 4.38
C LEU A 144 -10.08 -5.02 4.60
N ASP A 145 -8.77 -5.02 4.81
CA ASP A 145 -7.98 -6.22 5.10
C ASP A 145 -7.61 -6.25 6.58
N LYS A 146 -7.90 -7.38 7.24
CA LYS A 146 -7.49 -7.66 8.63
C LYS A 146 -6.90 -9.05 8.76
N GLY A 147 -5.67 -9.14 9.27
CA GLY A 147 -4.96 -10.41 9.44
C GLY A 147 -3.52 -10.19 9.82
N GLU A 148 -2.61 -10.95 9.21
CA GLU A 148 -1.17 -10.87 9.53
C GLU A 148 -0.27 -11.21 8.35
N ILE A 149 0.96 -10.73 8.46
CA ILE A 149 2.11 -11.04 7.62
C ILE A 149 3.03 -11.94 8.44
N GLU A 150 3.42 -13.09 7.90
CA GLU A 150 4.42 -14.00 8.48
C GLU A 150 5.65 -14.03 7.57
N SER A 151 6.82 -13.71 8.11
CA SER A 151 8.09 -13.84 7.37
C SER A 151 9.19 -14.39 8.26
N GLY A 152 9.66 -15.59 7.94
CA GLY A 152 10.62 -16.32 8.78
C GLY A 152 10.03 -16.64 10.15
N ALA A 153 10.67 -16.17 11.22
CA ALA A 153 10.22 -16.37 12.60
C ALA A 153 9.36 -15.20 13.15
N TYR A 154 9.05 -14.22 12.31
CA TYR A 154 8.44 -12.95 12.72
C TYR A 154 7.05 -12.78 12.11
N THR A 155 6.19 -12.08 12.85
CA THR A 155 4.84 -11.71 12.40
C THR A 155 4.56 -10.23 12.64
N THR A 156 3.72 -9.63 11.80
CA THR A 156 3.21 -8.26 12.00
C THR A 156 1.75 -8.15 11.52
N PRO A 157 0.86 -7.38 12.19
CA PRO A 157 -0.56 -7.36 11.85
C PRO A 157 -0.85 -6.62 10.54
N ILE A 158 -1.88 -7.07 9.83
CA ILE A 158 -2.51 -6.36 8.71
C ILE A 158 -3.78 -5.69 9.23
N CYS A 159 -3.88 -4.38 9.05
CA CYS A 159 -5.11 -3.61 9.24
C CYS A 159 -5.06 -2.39 8.31
N GLU A 160 -5.61 -2.55 7.11
CA GLU A 160 -5.48 -1.57 6.04
C GLU A 160 -6.73 -1.49 5.17
N VAL A 161 -6.91 -0.35 4.52
CA VAL A 161 -7.94 -0.12 3.51
C VAL A 161 -7.25 0.09 2.16
N GLU A 162 -7.69 -0.64 1.15
CA GLU A 162 -7.28 -0.45 -0.24
C GLU A 162 -8.48 0.12 -1.03
N LEU A 163 -8.26 1.19 -1.78
CA LEU A 163 -9.21 1.70 -2.79
C LEU A 163 -8.67 1.36 -4.17
N GLU A 164 -9.26 0.40 -4.86
CA GLU A 164 -8.84 -0.02 -6.21
C GLU A 164 -9.78 0.56 -7.27
N LEU A 165 -9.23 1.28 -8.25
CA LEU A 165 -10.01 1.80 -9.36
C LEU A 165 -10.30 0.69 -10.37
N LYS A 166 -11.57 0.29 -10.47
CA LYS A 166 -12.00 -0.70 -11.46
C LYS A 166 -12.29 -0.07 -12.82
N ASN A 167 -12.82 1.15 -12.81
CA ASN A 167 -13.08 1.96 -14.00
C ASN A 167 -13.25 3.44 -13.64
N GLY A 168 -12.85 4.36 -14.51
CA GLY A 168 -13.03 5.81 -14.33
C GLY A 168 -11.72 6.57 -14.12
N ALA A 169 -11.76 7.64 -13.33
CA ALA A 169 -10.66 8.56 -13.10
C ALA A 169 -9.93 8.29 -11.76
N PRO A 170 -8.58 8.18 -11.75
CA PRO A 170 -7.78 8.02 -10.52
C PRO A 170 -8.01 9.09 -9.44
N GLU A 171 -8.38 10.31 -9.82
CA GLU A 171 -8.71 11.42 -8.92
C GLU A 171 -9.88 11.09 -7.98
N ALA A 172 -10.76 10.17 -8.39
CA ALA A 172 -11.85 9.69 -7.56
C ALA A 172 -11.35 8.92 -6.32
N LEU A 173 -10.18 8.26 -6.40
CA LEU A 173 -9.58 7.57 -5.25
C LEU A 173 -9.19 8.55 -4.16
N TRP A 174 -8.52 9.66 -4.52
CA TRP A 174 -8.12 10.70 -3.57
C TRP A 174 -9.32 11.34 -2.89
N SER A 175 -10.33 11.75 -3.67
CA SER A 175 -11.51 12.41 -3.10
C SER A 175 -12.35 11.46 -2.23
N LEU A 176 -12.44 10.19 -2.59
CA LEU A 176 -13.10 9.18 -1.75
C LEU A 176 -12.33 8.94 -0.46
N ALA A 177 -11.00 8.81 -0.51
CA ALA A 177 -10.17 8.63 0.67
C ALA A 177 -10.31 9.81 1.65
N ILE A 178 -10.30 11.05 1.14
CA ILE A 178 -10.49 12.25 1.97
C ILE A 178 -11.89 12.22 2.63
N ALA A 179 -12.94 11.90 1.86
CA ALA A 179 -14.31 11.81 2.40
C ALA A 179 -14.47 10.74 3.48
N LEU A 180 -13.78 9.61 3.36
CA LEU A 180 -13.72 8.58 4.42
C LEU A 180 -12.93 9.09 5.64
N ALA A 181 -11.83 9.79 5.40
CA ALA A 181 -10.94 10.28 6.44
C ALA A 181 -11.56 11.36 7.33
N GLU A 182 -12.60 12.06 6.87
CA GLU A 182 -13.36 13.04 7.67
C GLU A 182 -14.01 12.45 8.93
N LYS A 183 -14.22 11.12 8.97
CA LYS A 183 -14.84 10.41 10.10
C LYS A 183 -14.01 9.25 10.65
N VAL A 184 -13.00 8.81 9.91
CA VAL A 184 -12.16 7.67 10.26
C VAL A 184 -10.70 8.12 10.17
N PRO A 185 -9.84 7.86 11.17
CA PRO A 185 -8.44 8.26 11.14
C PRO A 185 -7.61 7.38 10.17
N LEU A 186 -7.90 7.50 8.87
CA LEU A 186 -7.20 6.86 7.77
C LEU A 186 -6.01 7.70 7.36
N ARG A 187 -4.86 7.07 7.12
CA ARG A 187 -3.68 7.75 6.54
C ARG A 187 -3.15 6.98 5.34
N PRO A 188 -2.52 7.64 4.35
CA PRO A 188 -1.71 6.96 3.35
C PRO A 188 -0.73 5.96 3.95
N SER A 189 -0.52 4.85 3.24
CA SER A 189 0.57 3.91 3.50
C SER A 189 1.24 3.54 2.18
N ASP A 190 2.56 3.71 2.12
CA ASP A 190 3.35 3.46 0.92
C ASP A 190 3.93 2.03 0.89
N SER A 191 3.81 1.29 2.00
CA SER A 191 4.43 -0.02 2.16
C SER A 191 3.49 -1.14 1.70
N SER A 192 3.87 -1.88 0.65
CA SER A 192 3.13 -3.09 0.25
C SER A 192 3.31 -4.21 1.27
N LYS A 193 2.35 -5.15 1.37
CA LYS A 193 2.49 -6.35 2.21
C LYS A 193 3.81 -7.12 1.94
N ALA A 194 4.27 -7.15 0.69
CA ALA A 194 5.55 -7.76 0.32
C ALA A 194 6.75 -6.97 0.88
N THR A 195 6.73 -5.64 0.77
CA THR A 195 7.74 -4.74 1.33
C THR A 195 7.82 -4.86 2.86
N ARG A 196 6.65 -4.85 3.52
CA ARG A 196 6.51 -5.05 4.97
C ARG A 196 7.09 -6.40 5.39
N GLY A 197 6.78 -7.47 4.66
CA GLY A 197 7.35 -8.80 4.87
C GLY A 197 8.87 -8.87 4.74
N GLY A 198 9.43 -8.20 3.73
CA GLY A 198 10.88 -8.09 3.55
C GLY A 198 11.56 -7.38 4.71
N ALA A 199 11.03 -6.23 5.12
CA ALA A 199 11.54 -5.47 6.26
C ALA A 199 11.41 -6.25 7.59
N LEU A 200 10.28 -6.93 7.78
CA LEU A 200 10.04 -7.81 8.93
C LEU A 200 11.07 -8.94 8.99
N ARG A 201 11.39 -9.60 7.87
CA ARG A 201 12.41 -10.65 7.84
C ARG A 201 13.80 -10.13 8.14
N ALA A 202 14.15 -8.97 7.57
CA ALA A 202 15.43 -8.31 7.79
C ALA A 202 15.56 -7.70 9.19
N GLN A 203 14.46 -7.58 9.94
CA GLN A 203 14.37 -6.81 11.20
C GLN A 203 14.87 -5.37 11.02
N GLN A 204 14.68 -4.82 9.83
CA GLN A 204 15.16 -3.51 9.45
C GLN A 204 14.25 -2.91 8.39
N TRP A 205 13.83 -1.68 8.63
CA TRP A 205 13.14 -0.88 7.63
C TRP A 205 14.10 0.11 6.99
N PRO A 206 14.26 0.06 5.65
CA PRO A 206 15.00 1.09 4.94
C PRO A 206 14.14 2.37 4.87
N LEU A 207 14.73 3.50 5.24
CA LEU A 207 14.14 4.82 5.02
C LEU A 207 14.91 5.53 3.90
N PRO A 208 14.25 5.97 2.82
CA PRO A 208 14.93 6.62 1.69
C PRO A 208 15.42 8.01 2.08
N ASP A 209 16.53 8.43 1.48
CA ASP A 209 16.97 9.84 1.56
C ASP A 209 15.90 10.77 0.95
N ALA A 210 15.85 12.01 1.44
CA ALA A 210 14.85 12.98 1.02
C ALA A 210 15.45 14.36 0.77
N HIS A 211 15.11 14.93 -0.38
CA HIS A 211 15.64 16.21 -0.86
C HIS A 211 14.56 17.13 -1.45
N SER A 212 13.34 16.62 -1.64
CA SER A 212 12.18 17.38 -2.11
C SER A 212 11.02 17.23 -1.13
N PRO A 213 10.00 18.12 -1.18
CA PRO A 213 8.84 17.99 -0.32
C PRO A 213 8.12 16.63 -0.45
N ALA A 214 7.94 16.14 -1.68
CA ALA A 214 7.32 14.83 -1.91
C ALA A 214 8.15 13.69 -1.29
N GLN A 215 9.48 13.76 -1.37
CA GLN A 215 10.36 12.76 -0.75
C GLN A 215 10.34 12.81 0.78
N TRP A 216 10.27 14.01 1.39
CA TRP A 216 10.14 14.14 2.84
C TRP A 216 8.80 13.61 3.34
N LEU A 217 7.71 13.86 2.61
CA LEU A 217 6.40 13.28 2.93
C LEU A 217 6.39 11.75 2.81
N HIS A 218 7.02 11.22 1.76
CA HIS A 218 7.18 9.78 1.56
C HIS A 218 8.00 9.15 2.70
N ARG A 219 9.14 9.76 3.05
CA ARG A 219 9.99 9.31 4.17
C ARG A 219 9.21 9.32 5.50
N ALA A 220 8.44 10.36 5.78
CA ALA A 220 7.60 10.43 6.97
C ALA A 220 6.55 9.30 7.00
N THR A 221 5.90 9.05 5.85
CA THR A 221 4.89 8.00 5.71
C THR A 221 5.49 6.60 5.93
N LEU A 222 6.64 6.31 5.31
CA LEU A 222 7.37 5.04 5.49
C LEU A 222 7.89 4.86 6.92
N ALA A 223 8.39 5.92 7.55
CA ALA A 223 8.84 5.86 8.93
C ALA A 223 7.67 5.55 9.87
N LEU A 224 6.47 6.08 9.60
CA LEU A 224 5.29 5.78 10.42
C LEU A 224 4.76 4.36 10.18
N ASP A 225 4.85 3.84 8.96
CA ASP A 225 4.60 2.42 8.65
C ASP A 225 5.57 1.53 9.44
N ALA A 226 6.87 1.83 9.38
CA ALA A 226 7.91 1.10 10.08
C ALA A 226 7.67 1.10 11.60
N PHE A 227 7.32 2.26 12.17
CA PHE A 227 7.00 2.35 13.60
C PHE A 227 5.79 1.49 13.98
N HIS A 228 4.70 1.50 13.20
CA HIS A 228 3.52 0.69 13.51
C HIS A 228 3.80 -0.82 13.42
N ASP A 229 4.65 -1.24 12.48
CA ASP A 229 4.98 -2.65 12.31
C ASP A 229 6.02 -3.16 13.32
N SER A 230 7.03 -2.34 13.66
CA SER A 230 8.16 -2.76 14.51
C SER A 230 8.09 -2.29 15.95
N GLN A 231 7.27 -1.28 16.24
CA GLN A 231 7.20 -0.59 17.54
C GLN A 231 8.55 0.01 18.00
N THR A 232 9.47 0.26 17.07
CA THR A 232 10.80 0.84 17.37
C THR A 232 10.70 2.36 17.48
N PRO A 233 10.99 2.98 18.64
CA PRO A 233 10.78 4.42 18.86
C PRO A 233 11.51 5.33 17.86
N ASP A 234 12.67 4.92 17.37
CA ASP A 234 13.48 5.68 16.40
C ASP A 234 12.72 5.97 15.10
N TYR A 235 11.80 5.09 14.68
CA TYR A 235 10.97 5.32 13.51
C TYR A 235 9.88 6.37 13.75
N LEU A 236 9.33 6.45 14.97
CA LEU A 236 8.42 7.55 15.33
C LEU A 236 9.16 8.89 15.39
N GLN A 237 10.39 8.89 15.91
CA GLN A 237 11.23 10.09 15.87
C GLN A 237 11.55 10.49 14.42
N SER A 238 11.94 9.53 13.58
CA SER A 238 12.20 9.75 12.15
C SER A 238 10.98 10.30 11.41
N THR A 239 9.77 9.86 11.80
CA THR A 239 8.51 10.41 11.28
C THR A 239 8.39 11.89 11.61
N ARG A 240 8.59 12.26 12.88
CA ARG A 240 8.50 13.65 13.34
C ARG A 240 9.55 14.54 12.69
N ASP A 241 10.79 14.08 12.62
CA ASP A 241 11.89 14.81 11.98
C ASP A 241 11.60 15.05 10.49
N ALA A 242 11.11 14.04 9.77
CA ALA A 242 10.75 14.16 8.37
C ALA A 242 9.59 15.15 8.13
N LEU A 243 8.57 15.15 9.00
CA LEU A 243 7.47 16.12 8.94
C LEU A 243 7.94 17.56 9.23
N GLN A 244 8.88 17.72 10.16
CA GLN A 244 9.49 19.03 10.42
C GLN A 244 10.30 19.50 9.20
N GLN A 245 11.17 18.66 8.65
CA GLN A 245 11.94 18.98 7.45
C GLN A 245 11.05 19.34 6.25
N LEU A 246 9.92 18.64 6.09
CA LEU A 246 8.91 18.97 5.08
C LEU A 246 8.36 20.39 5.28
N THR A 247 7.95 20.71 6.51
CA THR A 247 7.34 22.01 6.85
C THR A 247 8.31 23.17 6.62
N GLU A 248 9.59 22.96 6.94
CA GLU A 248 10.65 23.96 6.79
C GLU A 248 11.21 24.04 5.35
N HIS A 249 10.80 23.12 4.46
CA HIS A 249 11.39 23.00 3.14
C HIS A 249 11.13 24.24 2.27
N PRO A 250 12.17 24.88 1.68
CA PRO A 250 12.01 26.14 0.95
C PRO A 250 11.18 26.02 -0.32
N ALA A 251 11.20 24.83 -0.96
CA ALA A 251 10.41 24.55 -2.16
C ALA A 251 8.95 24.17 -1.88
N LEU A 252 8.51 24.07 -0.61
CA LEU A 252 7.12 23.81 -0.28
C LEU A 252 6.32 25.13 -0.37
N PRO A 253 5.24 25.22 -1.16
CA PRO A 253 4.38 26.40 -1.22
C PRO A 253 3.77 26.74 0.15
N ASP A 254 3.52 28.03 0.41
CA ASP A 254 3.11 28.50 1.75
C ASP A 254 1.75 27.93 2.18
N ASP A 255 0.81 27.74 1.25
CA ASP A 255 -0.48 27.08 1.52
C ASP A 255 -0.30 25.61 1.95
N LEU A 256 0.71 24.92 1.39
CA LEU A 256 1.04 23.55 1.78
C LEU A 256 1.90 23.48 3.05
N LYS A 257 2.68 24.51 3.37
CA LYS A 257 3.41 24.61 4.65
C LYS A 257 2.48 24.65 5.85
N GLU A 258 1.36 25.37 5.74
CA GLU A 258 0.34 25.42 6.80
C GLU A 258 -0.24 24.03 7.08
N LEU A 259 -0.58 23.29 6.01
CA LEU A 259 -1.04 21.90 6.12
C LEU A 259 0.04 20.99 6.73
N ALA A 260 1.28 21.06 6.23
CA ALA A 260 2.38 20.25 6.74
C ALA A 260 2.65 20.52 8.24
N GLY A 261 2.60 21.79 8.66
CA GLY A 261 2.84 22.20 10.05
C GLY A 261 1.79 21.70 11.05
N ALA A 262 0.59 21.32 10.59
CA ALA A 262 -0.44 20.72 11.44
C ALA A 262 -0.19 19.23 11.74
N LEU A 263 0.55 18.51 10.87
CA LEU A 263 0.72 17.06 10.97
C LEU A 263 1.40 16.59 12.27
N PRO A 264 2.49 17.21 12.77
CA PRO A 264 3.16 16.73 13.98
C PRO A 264 2.26 16.74 15.23
N GLN A 265 1.37 17.73 15.36
CA GLN A 265 0.47 17.86 16.51
C GLN A 265 -0.76 16.94 16.39
N ALA A 266 -1.03 16.45 15.18
CA ALA A 266 -2.15 15.57 14.90
C ALA A 266 -1.82 14.06 15.06
N LEU A 267 -0.56 13.73 15.41
CA LEU A 267 -0.10 12.42 15.89
C LEU A 267 0.00 12.43 17.41
N ASP A 268 -0.50 11.38 18.05
CA ASP A 268 -0.35 11.24 19.50
C ASP A 268 1.06 10.74 19.91
N ALA A 269 1.26 10.56 21.22
CA ALA A 269 2.54 10.08 21.77
C ALA A 269 2.93 8.67 21.28
N ASN A 270 1.94 7.87 20.86
CA ASN A 270 2.08 6.50 20.37
C ASN A 270 1.98 6.42 18.84
N GLY A 271 2.20 7.54 18.14
CA GLY A 271 2.16 7.60 16.67
C GLY A 271 0.77 7.37 16.06
N GLN A 272 -0.30 7.33 16.85
CA GLN A 272 -1.63 7.12 16.31
C GLN A 272 -2.13 8.39 15.63
N PRO A 273 -2.59 8.30 14.37
CA PRO A 273 -3.13 9.44 13.64
C PRO A 273 -4.53 9.80 14.17
N SER A 274 -4.79 11.11 14.27
CA SER A 274 -6.14 11.63 14.41
C SER A 274 -6.84 11.74 13.04
N ILE A 275 -8.15 12.03 13.05
CA ILE A 275 -8.92 12.40 11.84
C ILE A 275 -8.25 13.58 11.12
N ILE A 276 -7.80 14.59 11.88
CA ILE A 276 -7.12 15.76 11.33
C ILE A 276 -5.84 15.34 10.60
N TYR A 277 -5.05 14.45 11.19
CA TYR A 277 -3.84 13.93 10.54
C TYR A 277 -4.18 13.26 9.20
N GLY A 278 -5.18 12.37 9.20
CA GLY A 278 -5.61 11.64 8.02
C GLY A 278 -6.02 12.55 6.86
N VAL A 279 -6.96 13.45 7.11
CA VAL A 279 -7.45 14.41 6.11
C VAL A 279 -6.31 15.32 5.61
N THR A 280 -5.48 15.81 6.51
CA THR A 280 -4.37 16.72 6.18
C THR A 280 -3.33 16.01 5.32
N LEU A 281 -2.94 14.81 5.71
CA LEU A 281 -1.93 14.02 5.01
C LEU A 281 -2.43 13.62 3.61
N LEU A 282 -3.67 13.14 3.49
CA LEU A 282 -4.27 12.82 2.19
C LEU A 282 -4.34 14.05 1.26
N THR A 283 -4.75 15.19 1.81
CA THR A 283 -4.82 16.44 1.05
C THR A 283 -3.44 16.86 0.57
N LEU A 284 -2.43 16.83 1.45
CA LEU A 284 -1.06 17.18 1.13
C LEU A 284 -0.45 16.23 0.10
N SER A 285 -0.63 14.92 0.26
CA SER A 285 -0.20 13.89 -0.69
C SER A 285 -0.80 14.12 -2.08
N HIS A 286 -2.11 14.38 -2.16
CA HIS A 286 -2.78 14.64 -3.42
C HIS A 286 -2.25 15.90 -4.11
N ARG A 287 -2.06 17.00 -3.35
CA ARG A 287 -1.56 18.28 -3.89
C ARG A 287 -0.12 18.15 -4.42
N LEU A 288 0.75 17.46 -3.69
CA LEU A 288 2.13 17.23 -4.13
C LEU A 288 2.21 16.30 -5.34
N ALA A 289 1.37 15.26 -5.40
CA ALA A 289 1.30 14.37 -6.56
C ALA A 289 0.91 15.12 -7.84
N LEU A 290 -0.04 16.07 -7.76
CA LEU A 290 -0.43 16.91 -8.90
C LEU A 290 0.71 17.84 -9.35
N GLN A 291 1.54 18.34 -8.42
CA GLN A 291 2.68 19.19 -8.77
C GLN A 291 3.77 18.40 -9.50
N SER A 292 4.07 17.18 -9.06
CA SER A 292 5.06 16.31 -9.70
C SER A 292 4.64 15.84 -11.11
N ALA A 293 3.33 15.79 -11.39
CA ALA A 293 2.82 15.45 -12.73
C ALA A 293 2.94 16.62 -13.74
N LEU A 294 3.13 17.85 -13.26
CA LEU A 294 3.22 19.07 -14.08
C LEU A 294 4.67 19.54 -14.32
N SER A 295 5.65 18.93 -13.64
CA SER A 295 7.09 19.23 -13.70
C SER A 295 7.84 18.26 -14.59
#